data_AF-D7SYZ8-F1
#
_entry.id   AF-D7SYZ8-F1
#
_cell.length_a   1.000
_cell.length_b   1.000
_cell.length_c   1.000
_cell.angle_alpha   90.00
_cell.angle_beta   90.00
_cell.angle_gamma   90.00
#
_symmetry.space_group_name_H-M   'P 1'
#
loop_
_entity.id
_entity.type
_entity.pdbx_description
1 polymer ?
#
loop_
_entity_poly.entity_id
_entity_poly.type
_entity_poly.pdbx_seq_one_letter_code
_entity_poly.pdbx_strand_id
1 'polypeptide(L)'
;MKRLLQLVAVVLMYRINWKKLFVVVAIMTTAGMVLQTYTLPYPMATWFLPPQTMVSSYKSLNGSTVHLTETLSLESAEQFQLVPTAPVVSLNSSTELVKSVPIVEERAQVSPRRNPSSRRRRKNAKIDKTNEQKVVFHPPPPRTVPTRLQRYIWSLPPDEALLFAKREIQNVSTVTDDPELYASLFHNVSVFKRSYELMETILKVYIYPDGARPIFHAPHLRGIYASEGWFMKLMEENRQFVTRDPKKAHLFYLPYSARQLETALYVPNSHNIRPLSIFLRDHVNMIAAKYPFWNRTHGSDHFLVACHDWGPYTVNEHQELSRNTIKALCNADLSEGIFVAGKDVSLPETTIRNPRRPLRNVGGRRVSQRPILAFFAGNMHGRVRPTLLKYWSDKDEDMRIYGPLPNRISRKMSYIQHMKSSRFCICPMGYEVNSPRIVEAIYYECVPVIIADNFVPPLNDVLDWTAFSVIVAEKDIPKLKEILLAIPLRRYLVMQTNVKMVQKHFLWNPKPVRYDLFHMILHSIWFSRLNQIQISVNDTAPVALGLRLIIRKSSCIKLKTGIISSDGSNGDGQNEDFTTQEDSV
;
A
#
# COMPACT_ATOMS: atom_id res chain seq x y z
N MET A 1 -7.06 -62.91 6.25
CA MET A 1 -6.60 -61.85 7.18
C MET A 1 -7.51 -60.62 7.22
N LYS A 2 -7.73 -59.87 6.13
CA LYS A 2 -8.50 -58.61 6.16
C LYS A 2 -9.95 -58.73 6.68
N ARG A 3 -10.67 -59.81 6.35
CA ARG A 3 -12.05 -60.04 6.85
C ARG A 3 -12.13 -60.40 8.33
N LEU A 4 -11.10 -61.09 8.86
CA LEU A 4 -11.03 -61.45 10.28
C LEU A 4 -10.77 -60.20 11.14
N LEU A 5 -9.88 -59.31 10.68
CA LEU A 5 -9.61 -58.01 11.31
C LEU A 5 -10.83 -57.09 11.33
N GLN A 6 -11.63 -57.08 10.26
CA GLN A 6 -12.87 -56.31 10.23
C GLN A 6 -13.93 -56.86 11.20
N LEU A 7 -14.06 -58.19 11.33
CA LEU A 7 -14.97 -58.78 12.30
C LEU A 7 -14.55 -58.50 13.75
N VAL A 8 -13.25 -58.59 14.05
CA VAL A 8 -12.70 -58.27 15.37
C VAL A 8 -12.89 -56.79 15.71
N ALA A 9 -12.69 -55.87 14.76
CA ALA A 9 -12.89 -54.45 14.96
C ALA A 9 -14.38 -54.09 15.20
N VAL A 10 -15.30 -54.73 14.49
CA VAL A 10 -16.75 -54.52 14.68
C VAL A 10 -17.21 -55.08 16.03
N VAL A 11 -16.72 -56.25 16.44
CA VAL A 11 -17.03 -56.85 17.76
C VAL A 11 -16.47 -55.98 18.89
N LEU A 12 -15.24 -55.44 18.75
CA LEU A 12 -14.64 -54.54 19.74
C LEU A 12 -15.41 -53.20 19.85
N MET A 13 -15.87 -52.63 18.73
CA MET A 13 -16.63 -51.38 18.77
C MET A 13 -18.02 -51.53 19.40
N TYR A 14 -18.68 -52.69 19.26
CA TYR A 14 -20.04 -52.89 19.76
C TYR A 14 -20.13 -53.47 21.19
N ARG A 15 -19.09 -54.13 21.70
CA ARG A 15 -19.07 -54.66 23.09
C ARG A 15 -18.49 -53.69 24.12
N ILE A 16 -17.76 -52.66 23.71
CA ILE A 16 -17.16 -51.69 24.63
C ILE A 16 -18.16 -50.58 24.93
N ASN A 17 -18.57 -50.45 26.19
CA ASN A 17 -19.36 -49.32 26.63
C ASN A 17 -18.45 -48.09 26.75
N TRP A 18 -18.34 -47.34 25.65
CA TRP A 18 -17.46 -46.17 25.54
C TRP A 18 -17.68 -45.11 26.62
N LYS A 19 -18.90 -44.99 27.17
CA LYS A 19 -19.18 -44.09 28.30
C LYS A 19 -18.46 -44.55 29.57
N LYS A 20 -18.42 -45.85 29.86
CA LYS A 20 -17.66 -46.40 30.99
C LYS A 20 -16.16 -46.27 30.78
N LEU A 21 -15.67 -46.47 29.55
CA LEU A 21 -14.25 -46.32 29.23
C LEU A 21 -13.79 -44.86 29.40
N PHE A 22 -14.57 -43.88 28.96
CA PHE A 22 -14.27 -42.46 29.18
C PHE A 22 -14.22 -42.09 30.66
N VAL A 23 -15.14 -42.64 31.47
CA VAL A 23 -15.15 -42.42 32.93
C VAL A 23 -13.91 -43.04 33.58
N VAL A 24 -13.53 -44.27 33.20
CA VAL A 24 -12.31 -44.92 33.73
C VAL A 24 -11.06 -44.15 33.32
N VAL A 25 -10.96 -43.71 32.07
CA VAL A 25 -9.82 -42.89 31.61
C VAL A 25 -9.76 -41.59 32.41
N ALA A 26 -10.87 -40.88 32.58
CA ALA A 26 -10.92 -39.64 33.36
C ALA A 26 -10.51 -39.83 34.83
N ILE A 27 -10.95 -40.92 35.47
CA ILE A 27 -10.55 -41.28 36.84
C ILE A 27 -9.05 -41.60 36.90
N MET A 28 -8.50 -42.29 35.90
CA MET A 28 -7.06 -42.58 35.85
C MET A 28 -6.22 -41.32 35.61
N THR A 29 -6.69 -40.36 34.78
CA THR A 29 -5.97 -39.09 34.59
C THR A 29 -6.00 -38.22 35.84
N THR A 30 -7.13 -38.15 36.54
CA THR A 30 -7.22 -37.39 37.80
C THR A 30 -6.39 -38.07 38.88
N ALA A 31 -6.45 -39.39 39.04
CA ALA A 31 -5.61 -40.13 39.96
C ALA A 31 -4.11 -39.97 39.66
N GLY A 32 -3.72 -39.95 38.38
CA GLY A 32 -2.33 -39.70 37.95
C GLY A 32 -1.85 -38.29 38.28
N MET A 33 -2.69 -37.28 38.09
CA MET A 33 -2.36 -35.90 38.48
C MET A 33 -2.26 -35.74 39.99
N VAL A 34 -3.15 -36.37 40.77
CA VAL A 34 -3.08 -36.35 42.24
C VAL A 34 -1.83 -37.09 42.72
N LEU A 35 -1.49 -38.24 42.15
CA LEU A 35 -0.27 -38.99 42.53
C LEU A 35 1.01 -38.20 42.20
N GLN A 36 1.04 -37.43 41.12
CA GLN A 36 2.13 -36.50 40.80
C GLN A 36 2.28 -35.38 41.85
N THR A 37 1.19 -34.92 42.46
CA THR A 37 1.26 -33.89 43.52
C THR A 37 1.81 -34.41 44.85
N TYR A 38 1.75 -35.73 45.11
CA TYR A 38 2.25 -36.34 46.35
C TYR A 38 3.65 -36.97 46.23
N THR A 39 4.22 -37.07 45.03
CA THR A 39 5.52 -37.72 44.77
C THR A 39 6.65 -36.76 44.43
N LEU A 40 6.37 -35.45 44.30
CA LEU A 40 7.37 -34.41 44.03
C LEU A 40 7.69 -33.61 45.30
N PRO A 41 8.97 -33.48 45.71
CA PRO A 41 9.34 -32.88 47.00
C PRO A 41 9.47 -31.35 46.95
N TYR A 42 8.62 -30.63 46.22
CA TYR A 42 8.64 -29.15 46.20
C TYR A 42 7.24 -28.52 46.01
N PRO A 43 6.87 -27.48 46.78
CA PRO A 43 5.54 -26.86 46.70
C PRO A 43 5.41 -25.95 45.47
N MET A 44 4.26 -26.06 44.78
CA MET A 44 3.81 -25.20 43.68
C MET A 44 3.39 -23.81 44.21
N ALA A 45 4.35 -23.00 44.63
CA ALA A 45 4.13 -21.60 45.01
C ALA A 45 5.37 -20.75 44.70
N THR A 46 5.83 -20.75 43.44
CA THR A 46 6.93 -19.87 42.98
C THR A 46 6.73 -19.43 41.53
N TRP A 47 5.57 -18.82 41.21
CA TRP A 47 5.36 -18.16 39.91
C TRP A 47 4.88 -16.70 40.04
N PHE A 48 5.25 -16.03 41.13
CA PHE A 48 5.16 -14.57 41.25
C PHE A 48 6.34 -14.01 42.05
N LEU A 49 7.44 -13.68 41.38
CA LEU A 49 8.40 -12.67 41.82
C LEU A 49 8.88 -11.88 40.57
N PRO A 50 8.98 -10.55 40.62
CA PRO A 50 9.58 -9.76 39.56
C PRO A 50 11.09 -10.01 39.50
N PRO A 51 11.79 -9.73 38.38
CA PRO A 51 13.23 -9.90 38.30
C PRO A 51 13.91 -8.98 39.32
N GLN A 52 14.82 -9.55 40.11
CA GLN A 52 15.72 -8.77 40.95
C GLN A 52 16.58 -7.86 40.09
N THR A 53 16.59 -6.59 40.45
CA THR A 53 17.50 -5.55 39.95
C THR A 53 18.95 -5.95 40.23
N MET A 54 19.72 -6.28 39.18
CA MET A 54 21.18 -6.17 39.27
C MET A 54 21.56 -4.69 39.18
N VAL A 55 21.90 -4.12 40.34
CA VAL A 55 22.53 -2.80 40.45
C VAL A 55 23.98 -2.95 39.95
N SER A 56 24.26 -2.51 38.72
CA SER A 56 25.62 -2.20 38.30
C SER A 56 25.98 -0.82 38.84
N SER A 57 26.79 -0.80 39.89
CA SER A 57 27.38 0.42 40.44
C SER A 57 28.40 1.00 39.45
N TYR A 58 28.02 2.09 38.76
CA TYR A 58 29.01 3.01 38.20
C TYR A 58 29.18 4.16 39.20
N LYS A 59 30.33 4.17 39.89
CA LYS A 59 30.82 5.33 40.65
C LYS A 59 31.22 6.42 39.64
N SER A 60 30.41 7.47 39.56
CA SER A 60 30.82 8.77 39.03
C SER A 60 31.51 9.55 40.16
N LEU A 61 32.82 9.81 40.02
CA LEU A 61 33.53 10.76 40.87
C LEU A 61 33.49 12.15 40.23
N ASN A 62 33.16 13.14 41.08
CA ASN A 62 33.32 14.60 40.93
C ASN A 62 32.39 15.26 39.89
N GLY A 63 31.51 16.21 40.22
CA GLY A 63 31.48 17.15 41.34
C GLY A 63 31.73 18.55 40.78
N SER A 64 30.68 19.35 40.62
CA SER A 64 30.68 20.82 40.70
C SER A 64 29.24 21.33 40.59
N THR A 65 28.72 21.71 41.75
CA THR A 65 27.53 22.52 41.98
C THR A 65 27.73 23.91 41.40
N VAL A 66 26.83 24.39 40.55
CA VAL A 66 26.53 25.84 40.44
C VAL A 66 25.01 25.99 40.28
N HIS A 67 24.42 26.59 41.31
CA HIS A 67 23.09 27.18 41.32
C HIS A 67 22.95 28.22 40.19
N LEU A 68 21.82 28.23 39.49
CA LEU A 68 21.22 29.49 39.03
C LEU A 68 19.69 29.36 39.11
N THR A 69 19.16 30.14 40.03
CA THR A 69 17.77 30.41 40.32
C THR A 69 17.18 31.35 39.25
N GLU A 70 15.91 31.09 38.92
CA GLU A 70 14.84 32.10 38.75
C GLU A 70 14.98 33.17 37.64
N THR A 71 14.07 33.17 36.66
CA THR A 71 12.90 34.07 36.63
C THR A 71 12.16 34.01 35.29
N LEU A 72 10.83 33.95 35.39
CA LEU A 72 9.87 34.20 34.32
C LEU A 72 9.89 35.68 33.95
N SER A 73 9.87 36.00 32.66
CA SER A 73 9.27 37.24 32.17
C SER A 73 8.51 36.96 30.88
N LEU A 74 7.24 37.37 30.93
CA LEU A 74 6.31 37.50 29.81
C LEU A 74 6.57 38.83 29.09
N GLU A 75 6.09 38.87 27.84
CA GLU A 75 5.95 40.03 26.94
C GLU A 75 7.12 40.39 26.03
N SER A 76 7.01 40.00 24.75
CA SER A 76 6.72 41.00 23.72
C SER A 76 6.08 40.36 22.49
N ALA A 77 4.97 40.96 22.08
CA ALA A 77 4.24 40.69 20.87
C ALA A 77 4.99 41.30 19.68
N GLU A 78 5.16 40.53 18.60
CA GLU A 78 5.29 41.10 17.26
C GLU A 78 4.35 40.38 16.30
N GLN A 79 3.72 41.22 15.50
CA GLN A 79 2.48 41.03 14.78
C GLN A 79 2.83 40.81 13.32
N PHE A 80 2.62 39.60 12.80
CA PHE A 80 2.70 39.35 11.36
C PHE A 80 1.30 39.23 10.76
N GLN A 81 1.01 40.17 9.85
CA GLN A 81 -0.24 40.32 9.12
C GLN A 81 -0.54 39.09 8.26
N LEU A 82 -1.74 38.54 8.44
CA LEU A 82 -2.37 37.57 7.55
C LEU A 82 -2.89 38.29 6.30
N VAL A 83 -2.35 37.93 5.14
CA VAL A 83 -2.94 38.27 3.83
C VAL A 83 -4.01 37.21 3.50
N PRO A 84 -5.28 37.58 3.27
CA PRO A 84 -6.32 36.62 2.92
C PRO A 84 -6.38 36.39 1.41
N THR A 85 -6.08 35.17 0.95
CA THR A 85 -6.45 34.73 -0.40
C THR A 85 -7.92 34.30 -0.40
N ALA A 86 -8.77 35.14 -0.99
CA ALA A 86 -10.17 34.86 -1.26
C ALA A 86 -10.34 33.72 -2.29
N PRO A 87 -11.47 32.99 -2.27
CA PRO A 87 -11.74 31.90 -3.22
C PRO A 87 -12.26 32.47 -4.53
N VAL A 88 -11.61 32.16 -5.66
CA VAL A 88 -12.11 32.54 -6.98
C VAL A 88 -13.09 31.47 -7.46
N VAL A 89 -14.38 31.81 -7.38
CA VAL A 89 -15.42 31.31 -8.27
C VAL A 89 -15.53 32.31 -9.41
N SER A 90 -15.36 31.88 -10.66
CA SER A 90 -15.82 32.68 -11.80
C SER A 90 -16.68 31.82 -12.72
N LEU A 91 -17.95 32.23 -12.84
CA LEU A 91 -18.87 31.84 -13.89
C LEU A 91 -19.07 33.07 -14.80
N ASN A 92 -19.29 32.80 -16.10
CA ASN A 92 -19.70 33.69 -17.21
C ASN A 92 -18.54 34.38 -17.95
N SER A 93 -18.50 34.50 -19.28
CA SER A 93 -19.35 34.06 -20.40
C SER A 93 -18.64 34.54 -21.68
N SER A 94 -18.76 33.83 -22.81
CA SER A 94 -18.84 34.44 -24.17
C SER A 94 -19.12 33.35 -25.22
N THR A 95 -20.34 33.37 -25.72
CA THR A 95 -20.77 32.86 -27.01
C THR A 95 -20.01 33.55 -28.14
N GLU A 96 -19.40 32.78 -29.04
CA GLU A 96 -19.29 33.16 -30.45
C GLU A 96 -19.66 31.99 -31.36
N LEU A 97 -20.58 32.30 -32.27
CA LEU A 97 -21.00 31.53 -33.43
C LEU A 97 -19.82 31.32 -34.38
N VAL A 98 -19.54 30.08 -34.79
CA VAL A 98 -19.02 29.82 -36.14
C VAL A 98 -19.80 28.71 -36.79
N LYS A 99 -20.11 28.97 -38.05
CA LYS A 99 -21.08 28.36 -38.94
C LYS A 99 -20.82 26.88 -39.25
N SER A 100 -21.93 26.19 -39.44
CA SER A 100 -22.08 24.93 -40.16
C SER A 100 -21.60 25.01 -41.61
N VAL A 101 -21.22 23.85 -42.18
CA VAL A 101 -21.57 23.34 -43.52
C VAL A 101 -21.10 21.85 -43.61
N PRO A 102 -21.79 20.99 -44.40
CA PRO A 102 -22.08 19.58 -44.08
C PRO A 102 -21.27 18.57 -44.93
N ILE A 103 -21.70 17.29 -44.94
CA ILE A 103 -21.39 16.14 -45.85
C ILE A 103 -20.83 14.95 -45.03
N VAL A 104 -21.30 13.70 -45.05
CA VAL A 104 -22.35 12.98 -45.81
C VAL A 104 -22.78 11.76 -44.97
N GLU A 105 -24.08 11.48 -44.99
CA GLU A 105 -24.70 10.24 -44.51
C GLU A 105 -24.55 9.17 -45.59
N GLU A 106 -23.87 8.06 -45.32
CA GLU A 106 -23.99 6.85 -46.14
C GLU A 106 -24.73 5.76 -45.37
N ARG A 107 -25.83 5.36 -45.99
CA ARG A 107 -26.85 4.42 -45.56
C ARG A 107 -26.49 3.06 -46.16
N ALA A 108 -26.41 2.01 -45.35
CA ALA A 108 -26.49 0.64 -45.87
C ALA A 108 -27.56 -0.15 -45.12
N GLN A 109 -28.56 -0.58 -45.88
CA GLN A 109 -29.71 -1.34 -45.43
C GLN A 109 -29.43 -2.84 -45.25
N VAL A 110 -30.21 -3.37 -44.31
CA VAL A 110 -30.55 -4.75 -43.93
C VAL A 110 -30.93 -5.67 -45.10
N SER A 111 -30.59 -6.97 -45.02
CA SER A 111 -31.57 -8.06 -45.24
C SER A 111 -31.18 -9.42 -44.61
N PRO A 112 -32.15 -10.30 -44.32
CA PRO A 112 -32.07 -11.32 -43.26
C PRO A 112 -32.21 -12.79 -43.74
N ARG A 113 -31.69 -13.78 -43.00
CA ARG A 113 -32.09 -15.20 -43.12
C ARG A 113 -32.00 -15.91 -41.75
N ARG A 114 -33.14 -16.17 -41.11
CA ARG A 114 -33.93 -17.43 -41.08
C ARG A 114 -33.35 -18.53 -40.17
N ASN A 115 -34.00 -18.71 -39.02
CA ASN A 115 -34.02 -19.96 -38.24
C ASN A 115 -34.83 -21.05 -38.96
N PRO A 116 -34.62 -22.31 -38.57
CA PRO A 116 -35.76 -23.10 -38.13
C PRO A 116 -35.53 -23.84 -36.81
N SER A 117 -36.62 -23.90 -36.05
CA SER A 117 -36.80 -24.63 -34.81
C SER A 117 -36.84 -26.15 -35.01
N SER A 118 -36.33 -26.92 -34.03
CA SER A 118 -36.90 -28.23 -33.71
C SER A 118 -36.85 -28.53 -32.21
N ARG A 119 -38.04 -28.70 -31.64
CA ARG A 119 -38.31 -29.22 -30.30
C ARG A 119 -37.81 -30.67 -30.17
N ARG A 120 -37.14 -31.01 -29.06
CA ARG A 120 -37.23 -32.37 -28.48
C ARG A 120 -37.14 -32.32 -26.94
N ARG A 121 -38.28 -32.65 -26.33
CA ARG A 121 -38.48 -32.97 -24.91
C ARG A 121 -37.89 -34.37 -24.65
N ARG A 122 -37.05 -34.55 -23.61
CA ARG A 122 -37.11 -35.75 -22.74
C ARG A 122 -36.22 -35.66 -21.50
N LYS A 123 -36.91 -35.74 -20.35
CA LYS A 123 -36.66 -36.45 -19.08
C LYS A 123 -35.40 -36.18 -18.24
N ASN A 124 -35.71 -35.82 -16.99
CA ASN A 124 -34.89 -35.85 -15.78
C ASN A 124 -34.12 -37.16 -15.59
N ALA A 125 -32.85 -37.04 -15.18
CA ALA A 125 -32.15 -38.01 -14.34
C ALA A 125 -31.17 -37.27 -13.42
N LYS A 126 -31.39 -37.40 -12.11
CA LYS A 126 -30.41 -37.09 -11.04
C LYS A 126 -29.33 -38.16 -11.07
N ILE A 127 -28.04 -37.78 -11.19
CA ILE A 127 -26.91 -38.60 -10.71
C ILE A 127 -25.84 -37.67 -10.10
N ASP A 128 -25.25 -38.23 -9.04
CA ASP A 128 -24.42 -37.67 -7.98
C ASP A 128 -22.96 -37.37 -8.40
N LYS A 129 -22.29 -36.66 -7.50
CA LYS A 129 -20.91 -36.13 -7.45
C LYS A 129 -19.81 -36.96 -8.14
N THR A 130 -18.92 -36.26 -8.84
CA THR A 130 -17.46 -36.20 -8.57
C THR A 130 -16.83 -35.21 -9.55
N ASN A 131 -16.38 -34.05 -9.07
CA ASN A 131 -15.71 -33.05 -9.89
C ASN A 131 -14.20 -33.14 -9.63
N GLU A 132 -13.50 -33.99 -10.39
CA GLU A 132 -12.04 -33.94 -10.48
C GLU A 132 -11.66 -32.67 -11.25
N GLN A 133 -11.21 -31.65 -10.53
CA GLN A 133 -10.55 -30.49 -11.13
C GLN A 133 -9.22 -30.95 -11.74
N LYS A 134 -9.21 -31.16 -13.07
CA LYS A 134 -7.96 -31.19 -13.85
C LYS A 134 -7.23 -29.86 -13.66
N VAL A 135 -6.17 -29.88 -12.87
CA VAL A 135 -5.22 -28.79 -12.72
C VAL A 135 -4.51 -28.64 -14.07
N VAL A 136 -4.84 -27.57 -14.79
CA VAL A 136 -4.07 -27.15 -15.97
C VAL A 136 -2.76 -26.57 -15.44
N PHE A 137 -1.67 -27.32 -15.57
CA PHE A 137 -0.33 -26.81 -15.34
C PHE A 137 0.01 -25.83 -16.46
N HIS A 138 0.03 -24.54 -16.16
CA HIS A 138 0.72 -23.58 -17.02
C HIS A 138 2.23 -23.89 -16.94
N PRO A 139 2.92 -24.09 -18.08
CA PRO A 139 4.36 -24.19 -18.06
C PRO A 139 4.95 -22.90 -17.45
N PRO A 140 6.03 -22.98 -16.66
CA PRO A 140 6.69 -21.79 -16.15
C PRO A 140 7.06 -20.88 -17.33
N PRO A 141 6.93 -19.54 -17.20
CA PRO A 141 7.31 -18.64 -18.27
C PRO A 141 8.76 -18.92 -18.69
N PRO A 142 9.07 -18.86 -20.00
CA PRO A 142 10.43 -19.06 -20.48
C PRO A 142 11.37 -18.13 -19.72
N ARG A 143 12.51 -18.64 -19.25
CA ARG A 143 13.58 -17.79 -18.70
C ARG A 143 14.05 -16.87 -19.82
N THR A 144 13.52 -15.64 -19.84
CA THR A 144 13.93 -14.60 -20.76
C THR A 144 15.38 -14.26 -20.46
N VAL A 145 16.23 -14.42 -21.48
CA VAL A 145 17.64 -14.00 -21.39
C VAL A 145 17.65 -12.50 -21.11
N PRO A 146 18.33 -12.03 -20.05
CA PRO A 146 18.35 -10.61 -19.73
C PRO A 146 18.88 -9.79 -20.90
N THR A 147 18.15 -8.72 -21.24
CA THR A 147 18.56 -7.83 -22.32
C THR A 147 19.92 -7.21 -22.02
N ARG A 148 20.63 -6.71 -23.04
CA ARG A 148 21.92 -6.02 -22.84
C ARG A 148 21.77 -4.82 -21.87
N LEU A 149 20.63 -4.12 -21.95
CA LEU A 149 20.30 -3.02 -21.05
C LEU A 149 20.09 -3.50 -19.61
N GLN A 150 19.35 -4.61 -19.39
CA GLN A 150 19.17 -5.17 -18.05
C GLN A 150 20.51 -5.58 -17.42
N ARG A 151 21.41 -6.21 -18.20
CA ARG A 151 22.74 -6.57 -17.71
C ARG A 151 23.58 -5.35 -17.32
N TYR A 152 23.51 -4.28 -18.11
CA TYR A 152 24.16 -3.02 -17.78
C TYR A 152 23.61 -2.42 -16.48
N ILE A 153 22.29 -2.31 -16.35
CA ILE A 153 21.64 -1.78 -15.15
C ILE A 153 22.05 -2.58 -13.90
N TRP A 154 22.06 -3.91 -13.98
CA TRP A 154 22.47 -4.76 -12.85
C TRP A 154 23.96 -4.71 -12.51
N SER A 155 24.79 -4.16 -13.39
CA SER A 155 26.22 -3.94 -13.12
C SER A 155 26.52 -2.61 -12.44
N LEU A 156 25.56 -1.67 -12.43
CA LEU A 156 25.74 -0.36 -11.81
C LEU A 156 25.82 -0.47 -10.27
N PRO A 157 26.70 0.30 -9.62
CA PRO A 157 26.61 0.56 -8.19
C PRO A 157 25.23 1.14 -7.80
N PRO A 158 24.75 0.94 -6.56
CA PRO A 158 23.42 1.41 -6.15
C PRO A 158 23.15 2.89 -6.42
N ASP A 159 24.10 3.78 -6.12
CA ASP A 159 23.92 5.22 -6.32
C ASP A 159 23.84 5.61 -7.81
N GLU A 160 24.67 4.98 -8.66
CA GLU A 160 24.61 5.16 -10.11
C GLU A 160 23.30 4.61 -10.70
N ALA A 161 22.80 3.49 -10.17
CA ALA A 161 21.53 2.92 -10.60
C ALA A 161 20.34 3.83 -10.25
N LEU A 162 20.37 4.49 -9.08
CA LEU A 162 19.37 5.48 -8.70
C LEU A 162 19.43 6.74 -9.58
N LEU A 163 20.63 7.24 -9.87
CA LEU A 163 20.82 8.36 -10.80
C LEU A 163 20.33 8.03 -12.20
N PHE A 164 20.64 6.83 -12.70
CA PHE A 164 20.13 6.32 -13.96
C PHE A 164 18.59 6.30 -13.95
N ALA A 165 17.98 5.72 -12.92
CA ALA A 165 16.52 5.67 -12.82
C ALA A 165 15.89 7.05 -12.82
N LYS A 166 16.45 8.00 -12.06
CA LYS A 166 15.94 9.37 -11.98
C LYS A 166 15.95 10.07 -13.35
N ARG A 167 17.05 9.93 -14.11
CA ARG A 167 17.15 10.50 -15.47
C ARG A 167 16.15 9.87 -16.44
N GLU A 168 15.98 8.55 -16.37
CA GLU A 168 15.03 7.83 -17.23
C GLU A 168 13.57 8.20 -16.94
N ILE A 169 13.25 8.53 -15.68
CA ILE A 169 11.91 8.99 -15.29
C ILE A 169 11.65 10.42 -15.77
N GLN A 170 12.65 11.31 -15.67
CA GLN A 170 12.53 12.70 -16.13
C GLN A 170 12.35 12.83 -17.65
N ASN A 171 12.89 11.88 -18.42
CA ASN A 171 12.85 11.90 -19.89
C ASN A 171 11.77 10.97 -20.48
N VAL A 172 10.72 10.66 -19.72
CA VAL A 172 9.69 9.70 -20.16
C VAL A 172 8.82 10.26 -21.29
N SER A 173 8.60 9.46 -22.33
CA SER A 173 7.62 9.76 -23.38
C SER A 173 6.19 9.58 -22.86
N THR A 174 5.25 10.41 -23.34
CA THR A 174 3.84 10.31 -22.97
C THR A 174 3.25 8.96 -23.41
N VAL A 175 2.65 8.25 -22.45
CA VAL A 175 1.86 7.04 -22.64
C VAL A 175 0.48 7.31 -22.05
N THR A 176 -0.56 7.33 -22.88
CA THR A 176 -1.95 7.54 -22.44
C THR A 176 -2.75 6.25 -22.36
N ASP A 177 -2.42 5.26 -23.18
CA ASP A 177 -3.12 3.98 -23.23
C ASP A 177 -2.23 2.85 -22.69
N ASP A 178 -2.55 2.41 -21.47
CA ASP A 178 -1.95 1.24 -20.84
C ASP A 178 -3.05 0.22 -20.49
N PRO A 179 -2.92 -1.06 -20.89
CA PRO A 179 -3.95 -2.07 -20.64
C PRO A 179 -4.09 -2.43 -19.15
N GLU A 180 -3.05 -2.19 -18.35
CA GLU A 180 -3.02 -2.49 -16.93
C GLU A 180 -3.23 -1.25 -16.05
N LEU A 181 -3.10 -0.03 -16.56
CA LEU A 181 -3.24 1.20 -15.76
C LEU A 181 -4.34 2.11 -16.31
N TYR A 182 -5.27 2.49 -15.42
CA TYR A 182 -6.33 3.42 -15.79
C TYR A 182 -5.82 4.86 -15.63
N ALA A 183 -5.37 5.46 -16.73
CA ALA A 183 -4.58 6.69 -16.75
C ALA A 183 -5.19 7.84 -15.93
N SER A 184 -6.52 8.00 -15.93
CA SER A 184 -7.21 9.06 -15.21
C SER A 184 -7.14 8.97 -13.69
N LEU A 185 -6.55 7.91 -13.13
CA LEU A 185 -6.33 7.77 -11.68
C LEU A 185 -4.99 8.33 -11.23
N PHE A 186 -4.07 8.60 -12.15
CA PHE A 186 -2.69 8.94 -11.83
C PHE A 186 -2.44 10.41 -12.13
N HIS A 187 -1.65 11.08 -11.28
CA HIS A 187 -1.16 12.43 -11.59
C HIS A 187 -0.36 12.45 -12.91
N ASN A 188 0.46 11.42 -13.12
CA ASN A 188 1.14 11.17 -14.39
C ASN A 188 1.39 9.67 -14.55
N VAL A 189 0.56 9.00 -15.36
CA VAL A 189 0.64 7.54 -15.56
C VAL A 189 1.95 7.12 -16.23
N SER A 190 2.52 7.96 -17.10
CA SER A 190 3.76 7.65 -17.81
C SER A 190 4.95 7.63 -16.86
N VAL A 191 5.04 8.65 -15.99
CA VAL A 191 6.06 8.73 -14.92
C VAL A 191 5.91 7.56 -13.95
N PHE A 192 4.69 7.29 -13.48
CA PHE A 192 4.44 6.16 -12.57
C PHE A 192 4.86 4.83 -13.20
N LYS A 193 4.40 4.54 -14.43
CA LYS A 193 4.74 3.30 -15.13
C LYS A 193 6.24 3.14 -15.28
N ARG A 194 6.94 4.18 -15.75
CA ARG A 194 8.39 4.13 -15.96
C ARG A 194 9.14 3.92 -14.64
N SER A 195 8.76 4.66 -13.60
CA SER A 195 9.33 4.51 -12.26
C SER A 195 9.11 3.10 -11.70
N TYR A 196 7.91 2.52 -11.89
CA TYR A 196 7.58 1.18 -11.45
C TYR A 196 8.42 0.10 -12.16
N GLU A 197 8.57 0.18 -13.48
CA GLU A 197 9.41 -0.77 -14.25
C GLU A 197 10.89 -0.71 -13.83
N LEU A 198 11.38 0.49 -13.53
CA LEU A 198 12.74 0.70 -13.03
C LEU A 198 12.88 0.16 -11.61
N MET A 199 11.90 0.38 -10.73
CA MET A 199 11.86 -0.22 -9.40
C MET A 199 11.94 -1.75 -9.48
N GLU A 200 11.12 -2.39 -10.34
CA GLU A 200 11.13 -3.85 -10.53
C GLU A 200 12.49 -4.39 -10.96
N THR A 201 13.26 -3.59 -11.72
CA THR A 201 14.55 -3.96 -12.29
C THR A 201 15.72 -3.68 -11.34
N ILE A 202 15.68 -2.55 -10.62
CA ILE A 202 16.82 -1.98 -9.88
C ILE A 202 16.70 -2.26 -8.39
N LEU A 203 15.55 -1.98 -7.79
CA LEU A 203 15.43 -1.85 -6.33
C LEU A 203 15.90 -3.11 -5.60
N LYS A 204 16.74 -2.88 -4.59
CA LYS A 204 17.16 -3.86 -3.59
C LYS A 204 17.06 -3.24 -2.21
N VAL A 205 16.45 -3.97 -1.29
CA VAL A 205 16.24 -3.59 0.10
C VAL A 205 17.02 -4.54 0.97
N TYR A 206 17.85 -3.99 1.86
CA TYR A 206 18.43 -4.75 2.96
C TYR A 206 17.53 -4.61 4.19
N ILE A 207 17.20 -5.73 4.83
CA ILE A 207 16.39 -5.75 6.04
C ILE A 207 17.35 -5.99 7.21
N TYR A 208 17.36 -5.09 8.20
CA TYR A 208 18.13 -5.34 9.41
C TYR A 208 17.60 -6.59 10.12
N PRO A 209 18.46 -7.55 10.48
CA PRO A 209 18.04 -8.79 11.15
C PRO A 209 17.87 -8.64 12.67
N ASP A 210 18.25 -7.49 13.22
CA ASP A 210 18.29 -7.23 14.65
C ASP A 210 16.94 -6.79 15.21
N GLY A 211 16.76 -7.02 16.50
CA GLY A 211 15.56 -6.64 17.24
C GLY A 211 14.82 -7.85 17.79
N ALA A 212 14.29 -7.70 19.00
CA ALA A 212 13.57 -8.77 19.68
C ALA A 212 12.11 -8.85 19.20
N ARG A 213 11.64 -10.08 18.97
CA ARG A 213 10.20 -10.36 18.87
C ARG A 213 9.52 -10.08 20.21
N PRO A 214 8.26 -9.61 20.24
CA PRO A 214 7.35 -9.45 19.09
C PRO A 214 7.41 -8.07 18.41
N ILE A 215 8.32 -7.18 18.81
CA ILE A 215 8.37 -5.81 18.27
C ILE A 215 8.90 -5.80 16.84
N PHE A 216 9.96 -6.58 16.59
CA PHE A 216 10.59 -6.72 15.27
C PHE A 216 10.27 -8.08 14.66
N HIS A 217 10.25 -8.15 13.32
CA HIS A 217 10.16 -9.42 12.57
C HIS A 217 8.96 -10.32 12.98
N ALA A 218 7.85 -9.68 13.38
CA ALA A 218 6.66 -10.35 13.91
C ALA A 218 5.39 -9.65 13.39
N PRO A 219 4.99 -9.93 12.14
CA PRO A 219 3.93 -9.18 11.47
C PRO A 219 2.55 -9.37 12.12
N HIS A 220 1.87 -8.26 12.43
CA HIS A 220 0.48 -8.25 12.89
C HIS A 220 -0.50 -8.07 11.72
N LEU A 221 -1.14 -9.15 11.27
CA LEU A 221 -1.91 -9.17 10.01
C LEU A 221 -3.42 -8.87 10.16
N ARG A 222 -3.89 -8.58 11.37
CA ARG A 222 -5.32 -8.44 11.69
C ARG A 222 -5.60 -7.06 12.28
N GLY A 223 -6.85 -6.62 12.22
CA GLY A 223 -7.29 -5.35 12.81
C GLY A 223 -7.08 -4.19 11.86
N ILE A 224 -7.21 -2.97 12.40
CA ILE A 224 -7.13 -1.71 11.66
C ILE A 224 -5.69 -1.33 11.30
N TYR A 225 -4.72 -1.75 12.12
CA TYR A 225 -3.29 -1.53 11.88
C TYR A 225 -2.63 -2.64 11.07
N ALA A 226 -3.41 -3.46 10.37
CA ALA A 226 -2.86 -4.64 9.68
C ALA A 226 -1.84 -4.28 8.59
N SER A 227 -1.89 -3.05 8.05
CA SER A 227 -1.06 -2.60 6.94
C SER A 227 0.45 -2.72 7.22
N GLU A 228 0.91 -2.37 8.42
CA GLU A 228 2.35 -2.49 8.79
C GLU A 228 2.81 -3.95 8.81
N GLY A 229 1.97 -4.85 9.35
CA GLY A 229 2.26 -6.27 9.40
C GLY A 229 2.22 -6.93 8.03
N TRP A 230 1.28 -6.55 7.17
CA TRP A 230 1.21 -7.06 5.80
C TRP A 230 2.41 -6.63 4.98
N PHE A 231 2.82 -5.36 5.07
CA PHE A 231 4.04 -4.89 4.42
C PHE A 231 5.27 -5.66 4.91
N MET A 232 5.46 -5.77 6.23
CA MET A 232 6.59 -6.48 6.84
C MET A 232 6.69 -7.92 6.35
N LYS A 233 5.58 -8.68 6.42
CA LYS A 233 5.52 -10.08 5.96
C LYS A 233 5.91 -10.19 4.49
N LEU A 234 5.29 -9.38 3.63
CA LEU A 234 5.48 -9.47 2.18
C LEU A 234 6.88 -9.02 1.78
N MET A 235 7.46 -8.04 2.47
CA MET A 235 8.83 -7.58 2.25
C MET A 235 9.84 -8.66 2.64
N GLU A 236 9.74 -9.25 3.84
CA GLU A 236 10.64 -10.30 4.31
C GLU A 236 10.59 -11.58 3.47
N GLU A 237 9.42 -11.95 2.97
CA GLU A 237 9.24 -13.12 2.09
C GLU A 237 9.66 -12.85 0.62
N ASN A 238 9.93 -11.58 0.25
CA ASN A 238 10.15 -11.19 -1.14
C ASN A 238 11.55 -11.59 -1.64
N ARG A 239 11.62 -12.31 -2.76
CA ARG A 239 12.90 -12.72 -3.38
C ARG A 239 13.41 -11.77 -4.46
N GLN A 240 12.57 -10.89 -4.98
CA GLN A 240 12.93 -9.95 -6.04
C GLN A 240 13.59 -8.71 -5.45
N PHE A 241 13.01 -8.15 -4.40
CA PHE A 241 13.44 -6.87 -3.82
C PHE A 241 14.40 -7.03 -2.64
N VAL A 242 14.43 -8.16 -1.93
CA VAL A 242 15.36 -8.32 -0.79
C VAL A 242 16.76 -8.72 -1.26
N THR A 243 17.79 -8.11 -0.67
CA THR A 243 19.19 -8.54 -0.78
C THR A 243 19.74 -8.90 0.59
N ARG A 244 20.59 -9.94 0.65
CA ARG A 244 21.41 -10.27 1.82
C ARG A 244 22.73 -9.52 1.84
N ASP A 245 23.14 -8.99 0.69
CA ASP A 245 24.35 -8.19 0.55
C ASP A 245 23.96 -6.70 0.69
N PRO A 246 24.31 -6.04 1.80
CA PRO A 246 23.97 -4.64 2.02
C PRO A 246 24.72 -3.70 1.06
N LYS A 247 25.81 -4.13 0.42
CA LYS A 247 26.51 -3.31 -0.59
C LYS A 247 25.70 -3.17 -1.89
N LYS A 248 24.72 -4.05 -2.11
CA LYS A 248 23.79 -3.99 -3.26
C LYS A 248 22.49 -3.27 -2.93
N ALA A 249 22.29 -2.86 -1.68
CA ALA A 249 21.03 -2.27 -1.23
C ALA A 249 20.97 -0.79 -1.61
N HIS A 250 19.77 -0.38 -2.05
CA HIS A 250 19.40 1.00 -2.33
C HIS A 250 18.63 1.63 -1.16
N LEU A 251 18.03 0.77 -0.32
CA LEU A 251 17.22 1.14 0.82
C LEU A 251 17.43 0.14 1.97
N PHE A 252 17.30 0.62 3.20
CA PHE A 252 17.46 -0.15 4.43
C PHE A 252 16.17 -0.14 5.23
N TYR A 253 15.58 -1.31 5.47
CA TYR A 253 14.31 -1.43 6.18
C TYR A 253 14.55 -1.71 7.68
N LEU A 254 13.86 -0.94 8.54
CA LEU A 254 13.68 -1.22 9.96
C LEU A 254 12.35 -1.97 10.19
N PRO A 255 12.37 -3.30 10.39
CA PRO A 255 11.17 -4.15 10.42
C PRO A 255 10.50 -4.17 11.80
N TYR A 256 10.20 -2.99 12.35
CA TYR A 256 9.45 -2.86 13.61
C TYR A 256 7.94 -2.68 13.35
N SER A 257 7.13 -3.02 14.35
CA SER A 257 5.69 -2.78 14.37
C SER A 257 5.37 -1.81 15.50
N ALA A 258 4.83 -0.64 15.17
CA ALA A 258 4.40 0.34 16.17
C ALA A 258 3.28 -0.23 17.06
N ARG A 259 2.41 -1.09 16.50
CA ARG A 259 1.39 -1.79 17.29
C ARG A 259 2.00 -2.76 18.30
N GLN A 260 2.98 -3.57 17.90
CA GLN A 260 3.64 -4.51 18.81
C GLN A 260 4.48 -3.79 19.86
N LEU A 261 5.11 -2.67 19.48
CA LEU A 261 5.84 -1.79 20.40
C LEU A 261 4.92 -1.23 21.49
N GLU A 262 3.74 -0.72 21.11
CA GLU A 262 2.70 -0.31 22.05
C GLU A 262 2.30 -1.46 22.97
N THR A 263 1.98 -2.62 22.41
CA THR A 263 1.46 -3.75 23.20
C THR A 263 2.52 -4.31 24.15
N ALA A 264 3.80 -4.21 23.79
CA ALA A 264 4.90 -4.71 24.60
C ALA A 264 5.32 -3.74 25.73
N LEU A 265 5.29 -2.43 25.48
CA LEU A 265 5.94 -1.46 26.38
C LEU A 265 5.00 -0.41 26.99
N TYR A 266 3.83 -0.16 26.42
CA TYR A 266 2.95 0.88 26.94
C TYR A 266 2.33 0.45 28.28
N VAL A 267 2.44 1.33 29.28
CA VAL A 267 1.78 1.15 30.58
C VAL A 267 0.40 1.81 30.51
N PRO A 268 -0.69 1.04 30.63
CA PRO A 268 -2.04 1.60 30.61
C PRO A 268 -2.22 2.73 31.63
N ASN A 269 -2.94 3.79 31.25
CA ASN A 269 -3.20 4.99 32.05
C ASN A 269 -1.98 5.85 32.42
N SER A 270 -0.77 5.52 31.93
CA SER A 270 0.42 6.38 32.16
C SER A 270 0.37 7.70 31.41
N HIS A 271 -0.37 7.76 30.29
CA HIS A 271 -0.38 8.87 29.34
C HIS A 271 1.03 9.25 28.84
N ASN A 272 1.97 8.31 28.93
CA ASN A 272 3.37 8.54 28.62
C ASN A 272 3.84 7.55 27.57
N ILE A 273 3.92 8.01 26.32
CA ILE A 273 4.41 7.24 25.18
C ILE A 273 5.93 7.39 24.95
N ARG A 274 6.61 8.25 25.73
CA ARG A 274 8.05 8.49 25.61
C ARG A 274 8.91 7.21 25.70
N PRO A 275 8.60 6.22 26.55
CA PRO A 275 9.37 4.97 26.60
C PRO A 275 9.42 4.21 25.27
N LEU A 276 8.37 4.29 24.45
CA LEU A 276 8.34 3.65 23.13
C LEU A 276 9.36 4.32 22.19
N SER A 277 9.46 5.64 22.25
CA SER A 277 10.39 6.43 21.45
C SER A 277 11.85 6.24 21.89
N ILE A 278 12.09 6.19 23.21
CA ILE A 278 13.39 5.83 23.80
C ILE A 278 13.84 4.44 23.33
N PHE A 279 12.95 3.46 23.35
CA PHE A 279 13.26 2.11 22.90
C PHE A 279 13.71 2.08 21.43
N LEU A 280 13.00 2.80 20.55
CA LEU A 280 13.37 2.85 19.13
C LEU A 280 14.67 3.62 18.90
N ARG A 281 14.91 4.71 19.64
CA ARG A 281 16.20 5.42 19.66
C ARG A 281 17.34 4.49 20.01
N ASP A 282 17.23 3.74 21.10
CA ASP A 282 18.29 2.85 21.57
C ASP A 282 18.55 1.70 20.59
N HIS A 283 17.50 1.19 19.93
CA HIS A 283 17.64 0.23 18.84
C HIS A 283 18.40 0.82 17.65
N VAL A 284 18.07 2.03 17.22
CA VAL A 284 18.77 2.69 16.10
C VAL A 284 20.22 3.00 16.45
N ASN A 285 20.50 3.48 17.67
CA ASN A 285 21.87 3.68 18.16
C ASN A 285 22.69 2.39 18.10
N MET A 286 22.08 1.26 18.48
CA MET A 286 22.72 -0.05 18.38
C MET A 286 22.98 -0.45 16.92
N ILE A 287 22.01 -0.24 16.01
CA ILE A 287 22.18 -0.48 14.57
C ILE A 287 23.34 0.36 14.01
N ALA A 288 23.40 1.64 14.37
CA ALA A 288 24.42 2.58 13.93
C ALA A 288 25.82 2.23 14.47
N ALA A 289 25.91 1.69 15.68
CA ALA A 289 27.16 1.19 16.25
C ALA A 289 27.62 -0.13 15.59
N LYS A 290 26.66 -1.01 15.23
CA LYS A 290 26.94 -2.34 14.71
C LYS A 290 27.23 -2.37 13.21
N TYR A 291 26.57 -1.51 12.43
CA TYR A 291 26.65 -1.52 10.96
C TYR A 291 27.06 -0.14 10.43
N PRO A 292 27.92 -0.07 9.39
CA PRO A 292 28.36 1.21 8.84
C PRO A 292 27.27 1.94 8.03
N PHE A 293 26.19 1.25 7.66
CA PHE A 293 25.22 1.75 6.67
C PHE A 293 24.35 2.89 7.19
N TRP A 294 24.02 2.91 8.48
CA TRP A 294 23.28 4.03 9.08
C TRP A 294 24.10 5.32 9.01
N ASN A 295 25.35 5.26 9.49
CA ASN A 295 26.24 6.42 9.56
C ASN A 295 26.68 6.93 8.19
N ARG A 296 26.64 6.09 7.14
CA ARG A 296 26.96 6.49 5.77
C ARG A 296 26.03 7.61 5.26
N THR A 297 24.75 7.54 5.63
CA THR A 297 23.69 8.39 5.06
C THR A 297 22.93 9.16 6.13
N HIS A 298 23.33 9.02 7.40
CA HIS A 298 22.60 9.51 8.56
C HIS A 298 21.12 9.13 8.51
N GLY A 299 20.82 7.90 8.10
CA GLY A 299 19.45 7.37 8.02
C GLY A 299 18.61 7.82 6.81
N SER A 300 19.17 8.52 5.82
CA SER A 300 18.40 9.05 4.67
C SER A 300 18.07 8.04 3.56
N ASP A 301 18.69 6.86 3.57
CA ASP A 301 18.30 5.70 2.76
C ASP A 301 17.62 4.61 3.60
N HIS A 302 17.24 4.95 4.83
CA HIS A 302 16.48 4.08 5.72
C HIS A 302 15.00 4.40 5.63
N PHE A 303 14.19 3.37 5.86
CA PHE A 303 12.76 3.55 5.97
C PHE A 303 12.13 2.65 7.02
N LEU A 304 10.95 3.08 7.47
CA LEU A 304 10.08 2.34 8.37
C LEU A 304 8.64 2.38 7.90
N VAL A 305 7.84 1.43 8.38
CA VAL A 305 6.41 1.35 8.08
C VAL A 305 5.65 1.20 9.39
N ALA A 306 4.79 2.15 9.71
CA ALA A 306 3.99 2.15 10.93
C ALA A 306 2.57 2.65 10.64
N CYS A 307 1.57 1.88 11.09
CA CYS A 307 0.17 2.22 10.90
C CYS A 307 -0.56 2.57 12.20
N HIS A 308 -0.01 2.19 13.35
CA HIS A 308 -0.57 2.59 14.64
C HIS A 308 -0.62 4.12 14.80
N ASP A 309 -1.63 4.62 15.50
CA ASP A 309 -1.83 6.05 15.79
C ASP A 309 -0.58 6.73 16.37
N TRP A 310 0.23 5.98 17.12
CA TRP A 310 1.45 6.48 17.76
C TRP A 310 2.71 6.32 16.92
N GLY A 311 2.63 5.71 15.74
CA GLY A 311 3.75 5.50 14.82
C GLY A 311 4.60 6.76 14.61
N PRO A 312 4.01 7.94 14.30
CA PRO A 312 4.75 9.19 14.16
C PRO A 312 5.56 9.55 15.41
N TYR A 313 5.04 9.32 16.61
CA TYR A 313 5.69 9.77 17.85
C TYR A 313 6.78 8.80 18.34
N THR A 314 6.83 7.57 17.82
CA THR A 314 7.87 6.58 18.16
C THR A 314 9.27 6.98 17.70
N VAL A 315 9.43 8.03 16.87
CA VAL A 315 10.74 8.47 16.37
C VAL A 315 11.28 9.73 17.07
N ASN A 316 10.50 10.36 17.94
CA ASN A 316 10.80 11.68 18.51
C ASN A 316 12.14 11.79 19.27
N GLU A 317 12.62 10.70 19.88
CA GLU A 317 13.84 10.70 20.70
C GLU A 317 15.12 10.46 19.89
N HIS A 318 15.05 10.38 18.55
CA HIS A 318 16.23 10.24 17.69
C HIS A 318 16.15 11.18 16.47
N GLN A 319 17.06 12.16 16.41
CA GLN A 319 17.02 13.24 15.42
C GLN A 319 17.07 12.74 13.97
N GLU A 320 18.02 11.87 13.63
CA GLU A 320 18.17 11.35 12.25
C GLU A 320 16.99 10.46 11.84
N LEU A 321 16.53 9.58 12.74
CA LEU A 321 15.34 8.75 12.51
C LEU A 321 14.09 9.59 12.27
N SER A 322 13.92 10.69 13.00
CA SER A 322 12.78 11.60 12.81
C SER A 322 12.88 12.37 11.49
N ARG A 323 14.04 12.99 11.24
CA ARG A 323 14.23 13.98 10.17
C ARG A 323 14.66 13.41 8.84
N ASN A 324 15.49 12.38 8.82
CA ASN A 324 16.15 11.89 7.59
C ASN A 324 15.46 10.65 7.04
N THR A 325 15.05 9.72 7.91
CA THR A 325 14.41 8.46 7.51
C THR A 325 13.08 8.69 6.80
N ILE A 326 12.83 7.87 5.77
CA ILE A 326 11.57 7.80 5.05
C ILE A 326 10.55 7.07 5.93
N LYS A 327 9.48 7.77 6.31
CA LYS A 327 8.44 7.18 7.16
C LYS A 327 7.22 6.87 6.30
N ALA A 328 6.84 5.60 6.21
CA ALA A 328 5.54 5.22 5.66
C ALA A 328 4.53 5.12 6.81
N LEU A 329 3.66 6.12 6.91
CA LEU A 329 2.78 6.34 8.06
C LEU A 329 1.32 6.34 7.65
N CYS A 330 0.47 5.65 8.43
CA CYS A 330 -0.99 5.79 8.27
C CYS A 330 -1.44 7.22 8.68
N ASN A 331 -0.75 7.82 9.64
CA ASN A 331 -1.04 9.12 10.21
C ASN A 331 -0.28 10.23 9.45
N ALA A 332 -0.69 10.46 8.22
CA ALA A 332 -0.09 11.46 7.34
C ALA A 332 -0.71 12.86 7.56
N ASP A 333 -0.44 13.44 8.74
CA ASP A 333 -0.91 14.78 9.15
C ASP A 333 0.20 15.82 8.97
N LEU A 334 -0.07 16.88 8.19
CA LEU A 334 0.87 17.98 7.98
C LEU A 334 1.01 18.92 9.18
N SER A 335 0.03 18.96 10.07
CA SER A 335 -0.03 19.92 11.19
C SER A 335 0.86 19.54 12.37
N GLU A 336 1.18 18.25 12.53
CA GLU A 336 2.03 17.73 13.62
C GLU A 336 3.55 17.91 13.34
N GLY A 337 3.93 18.23 12.10
CA GLY A 337 5.33 18.47 11.71
C GLY A 337 6.23 17.21 11.64
N ILE A 338 5.69 16.02 11.93
CA ILE A 338 6.44 14.74 11.85
C ILE A 338 6.39 14.15 10.43
N PHE A 339 5.23 14.22 9.78
CA PHE A 339 5.05 13.76 8.41
C PHE A 339 5.41 14.88 7.43
N VAL A 340 6.33 14.61 6.50
CA VAL A 340 6.77 15.57 5.49
C VAL A 340 6.32 15.13 4.11
N ALA A 341 5.35 15.83 3.51
CA ALA A 341 4.89 15.55 2.15
C ALA A 341 6.05 15.57 1.14
N GLY A 342 6.03 14.63 0.19
CA GLY A 342 7.08 14.46 -0.82
C GLY A 342 8.30 13.68 -0.34
N LYS A 343 8.53 13.57 0.97
CA LYS A 343 9.56 12.70 1.57
C LYS A 343 8.95 11.45 2.22
N ASP A 344 7.94 11.63 3.07
CA ASP A 344 7.26 10.54 3.77
C ASP A 344 6.10 10.00 2.92
N VAL A 345 5.72 8.73 3.18
CA VAL A 345 4.72 8.00 2.38
C VAL A 345 3.42 7.87 3.18
N SER A 346 2.31 8.37 2.64
CA SER A 346 0.99 8.16 3.24
C SER A 346 0.52 6.72 3.00
N LEU A 347 0.48 5.93 4.07
CA LEU A 347 0.18 4.50 4.07
C LEU A 347 -1.33 4.27 4.20
N PRO A 348 -1.96 3.42 3.35
CA PRO A 348 -3.37 3.09 3.54
C PRO A 348 -3.60 2.28 4.82
N GLU A 349 -4.49 2.74 5.70
CA GLU A 349 -4.96 1.98 6.86
C GLU A 349 -6.04 0.97 6.43
N THR A 350 -5.84 -0.30 6.76
CA THR A 350 -6.71 -1.38 6.28
C THR A 350 -7.25 -2.22 7.43
N THR A 351 -8.57 -2.41 7.47
CA THR A 351 -9.20 -3.33 8.43
C THR A 351 -9.21 -4.77 7.89
N ILE A 352 -8.29 -5.61 8.36
CA ILE A 352 -8.26 -7.03 8.00
C ILE A 352 -8.88 -7.87 9.12
N ARG A 353 -10.04 -8.48 8.86
CA ARG A 353 -10.73 -9.35 9.84
C ARG A 353 -10.20 -10.77 9.87
N ASN A 354 -9.87 -11.32 8.70
CA ASN A 354 -9.35 -12.68 8.55
C ASN A 354 -8.18 -12.65 7.57
N PRO A 355 -6.93 -12.79 8.04
CA PRO A 355 -5.74 -12.77 7.18
C PRO A 355 -5.73 -13.85 6.09
N ARG A 356 -6.45 -14.97 6.27
CA ARG A 356 -6.58 -16.03 5.26
C ARG A 356 -7.51 -15.65 4.10
N ARG A 357 -8.33 -14.62 4.28
CA ARG A 357 -9.29 -14.12 3.29
C ARG A 357 -9.31 -12.58 3.31
N PRO A 358 -8.21 -11.90 2.99
CA PRO A 358 -8.10 -10.45 3.11
C PRO A 358 -9.06 -9.72 2.16
N LEU A 359 -9.35 -10.30 1.00
CA LEU A 359 -10.26 -9.76 -0.03
C LEU A 359 -11.74 -10.09 0.20
N ARG A 360 -12.11 -10.55 1.40
CA ARG A 360 -13.49 -10.93 1.70
C ARG A 360 -14.40 -9.70 1.60
N ASN A 361 -15.51 -9.85 0.87
CA ASN A 361 -16.54 -8.83 0.65
C ASN A 361 -16.14 -7.66 -0.25
N VAL A 362 -14.95 -7.67 -0.87
CA VAL A 362 -14.58 -6.68 -1.90
C VAL A 362 -15.61 -6.69 -3.04
N GLY A 363 -15.82 -5.53 -3.66
CA GLY A 363 -16.80 -5.27 -4.70
C GLY A 363 -18.05 -4.54 -4.21
N GLY A 364 -18.73 -3.86 -5.12
CA GLY A 364 -19.88 -3.00 -4.83
C GLY A 364 -21.19 -3.43 -5.50
N ARG A 365 -22.25 -2.66 -5.26
CA ARG A 365 -23.48 -2.72 -6.06
C ARG A 365 -23.38 -1.77 -7.25
N ARG A 366 -24.12 -2.06 -8.32
CA ARG A 366 -24.31 -1.12 -9.44
C ARG A 366 -24.96 0.16 -8.94
N VAL A 367 -24.72 1.26 -9.65
CA VAL A 367 -25.20 2.60 -9.27
C VAL A 367 -26.71 2.64 -8.99
N SER A 368 -27.53 1.99 -9.82
CA SER A 368 -28.99 1.95 -9.64
C SER A 368 -29.47 1.18 -8.39
N GLN A 369 -28.57 0.50 -7.68
CA GLN A 369 -28.84 -0.26 -6.45
C GLN A 369 -28.24 0.42 -5.21
N ARG A 370 -27.87 1.70 -5.32
CA ARG A 370 -27.32 2.52 -4.25
C ARG A 370 -28.31 3.64 -3.87
N PRO A 371 -29.41 3.32 -3.16
CA PRO A 371 -30.45 4.28 -2.83
C PRO A 371 -30.02 5.29 -1.75
N ILE A 372 -28.99 4.99 -0.95
CA ILE A 372 -28.57 5.87 0.14
C ILE A 372 -27.62 6.93 -0.43
N LEU A 373 -27.87 8.21 -0.17
CA LEU A 373 -26.97 9.29 -0.61
C LEU A 373 -25.61 9.16 0.08
N ALA A 374 -25.61 9.19 1.41
CA ALA A 374 -24.38 9.12 2.20
C ALA A 374 -24.50 8.19 3.40
N PHE A 375 -23.40 7.55 3.78
CA PHE A 375 -23.35 6.70 4.98
C PHE A 375 -22.10 6.93 5.83
N PHE A 376 -22.31 6.89 7.14
CA PHE A 376 -21.25 6.81 8.15
C PHE A 376 -21.74 6.01 9.36
N ALA A 377 -20.84 5.20 9.93
CA ALA A 377 -20.99 4.69 11.29
C ALA A 377 -19.60 4.48 11.93
N GLY A 378 -19.45 4.88 13.18
CA GLY A 378 -18.19 4.76 13.91
C GLY A 378 -18.27 5.24 15.35
N ASN A 379 -17.24 4.93 16.13
CA ASN A 379 -17.13 5.41 17.50
C ASN A 379 -16.93 6.93 17.55
N MET A 380 -17.44 7.56 18.61
CA MET A 380 -17.39 9.01 18.84
C MET A 380 -16.09 9.41 19.50
N HIS A 381 -15.05 9.52 18.67
CA HIS A 381 -13.75 10.03 19.08
C HIS A 381 -13.26 11.09 18.09
N GLY A 382 -12.35 11.94 18.54
CA GLY A 382 -11.87 13.08 17.76
C GLY A 382 -12.83 14.27 17.70
N ARG A 383 -12.38 15.33 17.06
CA ARG A 383 -13.12 16.61 16.96
C ARG A 383 -14.19 16.64 15.86
N VAL A 384 -14.02 15.87 14.78
CA VAL A 384 -14.89 15.95 13.59
C VAL A 384 -16.16 15.11 13.72
N ARG A 385 -16.06 13.89 14.26
CA ARG A 385 -17.20 12.96 14.36
C ARG A 385 -18.36 13.50 15.20
N PRO A 386 -18.13 14.12 16.38
CA PRO A 386 -19.21 14.75 17.14
C PRO A 386 -19.94 15.84 16.35
N THR A 387 -19.19 16.68 15.62
CA THR A 387 -19.77 17.72 14.76
C THR A 387 -20.60 17.11 13.63
N LEU A 388 -20.10 16.05 12.96
CA LEU A 388 -20.85 15.34 11.93
C LEU A 388 -22.19 14.81 12.45
N LEU A 389 -22.21 14.16 13.61
CA LEU A 389 -23.44 13.64 14.20
C LEU A 389 -24.38 14.76 14.66
N LYS A 390 -23.84 15.84 15.26
CA LYS A 390 -24.62 17.02 15.66
C LYS A 390 -25.43 17.56 14.49
N TYR A 391 -24.87 17.58 13.28
CA TYR A 391 -25.56 18.09 12.10
C TYR A 391 -26.46 17.06 11.41
N TRP A 392 -26.07 15.79 11.34
CA TRP A 392 -26.72 14.83 10.42
C TRP A 392 -27.31 13.57 11.06
N SER A 393 -27.04 13.25 12.33
CA SER A 393 -27.60 12.05 12.96
C SER A 393 -29.12 12.16 13.07
N ASP A 394 -29.83 11.18 12.53
CA ASP A 394 -31.29 11.04 12.61
C ASP A 394 -32.08 12.26 12.09
N LYS A 395 -31.47 13.08 11.20
CA LYS A 395 -32.12 14.29 10.64
C LYS A 395 -32.63 14.13 9.21
N ASP A 396 -32.13 13.14 8.48
CA ASP A 396 -32.40 12.99 7.06
C ASP A 396 -32.27 11.51 6.65
N GLU A 397 -33.25 10.98 5.93
CA GLU A 397 -33.33 9.55 5.61
C GLU A 397 -32.26 9.09 4.59
N ASP A 398 -31.80 10.00 3.74
CA ASP A 398 -30.79 9.75 2.71
C ASP A 398 -29.36 9.90 3.25
N MET A 399 -29.20 10.63 4.37
CA MET A 399 -27.94 10.82 5.09
C MET A 399 -27.88 9.87 6.30
N ARG A 400 -27.52 8.60 6.06
CA ARG A 400 -27.43 7.58 7.10
C ARG A 400 -26.16 7.72 7.94
N ILE A 401 -26.16 8.70 8.82
CA ILE A 401 -25.04 9.04 9.70
C ILE A 401 -25.34 8.54 11.12
N TYR A 402 -24.48 7.67 11.63
CA TYR A 402 -24.61 7.10 12.97
C TYR A 402 -23.31 7.27 13.76
N GLY A 403 -23.44 7.21 15.09
CA GLY A 403 -22.32 6.80 15.93
C GLY A 403 -21.99 5.33 15.70
N PRO A 404 -21.81 4.52 16.75
CA PRO A 404 -21.81 3.07 16.59
C PRO A 404 -23.11 2.63 15.90
N LEU A 405 -23.02 1.79 14.85
CA LEU A 405 -24.20 1.34 14.11
C LEU A 405 -25.16 0.60 15.07
N PRO A 406 -26.38 1.10 15.32
CA PRO A 406 -27.26 0.51 16.32
C PRO A 406 -27.62 -0.94 15.99
N ASN A 407 -27.69 -1.80 17.01
CA ASN A 407 -28.00 -3.23 16.83
C ASN A 407 -29.33 -3.48 16.10
N ARG A 408 -30.34 -2.62 16.31
CA ARG A 408 -31.63 -2.72 15.60
C ARG A 408 -31.48 -2.48 14.09
N ILE A 409 -30.60 -1.56 13.70
CA ILE A 409 -30.33 -1.21 12.30
C ILE A 409 -29.42 -2.28 11.67
N SER A 410 -28.37 -2.70 12.37
CA SER A 410 -27.38 -3.67 11.87
C SER A 410 -27.97 -5.05 11.60
N ARG A 411 -29.03 -5.45 12.32
CA ARG A 411 -29.81 -6.68 12.05
C ARG A 411 -30.56 -6.65 10.73
N LYS A 412 -31.04 -5.48 10.29
CA LYS A 412 -31.75 -5.32 9.01
C LYS A 412 -30.77 -5.18 7.85
N MET A 413 -29.72 -4.39 8.05
CA MET A 413 -28.69 -4.14 7.05
C MET A 413 -27.35 -3.96 7.77
N SER A 414 -26.40 -4.84 7.48
CA SER A 414 -25.06 -4.78 8.07
C SER A 414 -24.31 -3.51 7.65
N TYR A 415 -23.24 -3.18 8.38
CA TYR A 415 -22.33 -2.08 8.03
C TYR A 415 -21.84 -2.15 6.57
N ILE A 416 -21.39 -3.34 6.14
CA ILE A 416 -20.92 -3.57 4.77
C ILE A 416 -22.05 -3.36 3.75
N GLN A 417 -23.26 -3.84 4.05
CA GLN A 417 -24.40 -3.65 3.15
C GLN A 417 -24.79 -2.16 3.03
N HIS A 418 -24.67 -1.38 4.10
CA HIS A 418 -24.85 0.07 4.03
C HIS A 418 -23.83 0.70 3.07
N MET A 419 -22.53 0.48 3.28
CA MET A 419 -21.49 1.02 2.39
C MET A 419 -21.69 0.61 0.92
N LYS A 420 -22.03 -0.66 0.66
CA LYS A 420 -22.34 -1.15 -0.70
C LYS A 420 -23.61 -0.56 -1.31
N SER A 421 -24.50 0.00 -0.50
CA SER A 421 -25.78 0.59 -0.93
C SER A 421 -25.76 2.13 -0.90
N SER A 422 -24.63 2.73 -0.55
CA SER A 422 -24.45 4.18 -0.50
C SER A 422 -23.70 4.68 -1.72
N ARG A 423 -24.05 5.90 -2.17
CA ARG A 423 -23.32 6.61 -3.23
C ARG A 423 -21.99 7.14 -2.68
N PHE A 424 -22.07 7.79 -1.52
CA PHE A 424 -20.95 8.41 -0.84
C PHE A 424 -20.72 7.78 0.55
N CYS A 425 -19.47 7.57 0.93
CA CYS A 425 -19.09 7.03 2.23
C CYS A 425 -18.27 8.08 2.97
N ILE A 426 -18.83 8.62 4.06
CA ILE A 426 -18.19 9.72 4.79
C ILE A 426 -17.07 9.14 5.65
N CYS A 427 -15.90 9.74 5.53
CA CYS A 427 -14.66 9.37 6.18
C CYS A 427 -14.16 10.56 7.03
N PRO A 428 -14.85 10.87 8.14
CA PRO A 428 -14.41 11.91 9.04
C PRO A 428 -13.21 11.43 9.87
N MET A 429 -12.23 12.33 10.08
CA MET A 429 -11.12 12.05 10.99
C MET A 429 -11.60 11.72 12.40
N GLY A 430 -10.80 10.91 13.09
CA GLY A 430 -11.00 10.52 14.48
C GLY A 430 -10.08 11.31 15.40
N TYR A 431 -9.42 10.59 16.33
CA TYR A 431 -8.29 11.16 17.06
C TYR A 431 -7.19 11.59 16.08
N GLU A 432 -7.00 10.76 15.07
CA GLU A 432 -6.04 10.94 14.00
C GLU A 432 -6.76 11.26 12.68
N VAL A 433 -6.04 11.88 11.76
CA VAL A 433 -6.53 12.26 10.42
C VAL A 433 -6.99 11.07 9.58
N ASN A 434 -6.41 9.89 9.81
CA ASN A 434 -6.71 8.70 9.03
C ASN A 434 -7.93 7.93 9.55
N SER A 435 -8.49 7.10 8.68
CA SER A 435 -9.60 6.22 9.01
C SER A 435 -9.57 5.02 8.07
N PRO A 436 -9.75 3.78 8.58
CA PRO A 436 -9.80 2.59 7.74
C PRO A 436 -10.99 2.61 6.78
N ARG A 437 -11.97 3.49 7.05
CA ARG A 437 -13.17 3.72 6.23
C ARG A 437 -12.82 4.21 4.83
N ILE A 438 -11.70 4.92 4.67
CA ILE A 438 -11.25 5.39 3.36
C ILE A 438 -11.00 4.17 2.45
N VAL A 439 -10.25 3.18 2.94
CA VAL A 439 -10.00 1.95 2.19
C VAL A 439 -11.25 1.07 2.10
N GLU A 440 -12.07 0.99 3.15
CA GLU A 440 -13.35 0.26 3.10
C GLU A 440 -14.32 0.85 2.04
N ALA A 441 -14.37 2.17 1.89
CA ALA A 441 -15.17 2.83 0.84
C ALA A 441 -14.72 2.38 -0.55
N ILE A 442 -13.40 2.33 -0.78
CA ILE A 442 -12.80 1.83 -2.02
C ILE A 442 -13.15 0.34 -2.22
N TYR A 443 -13.03 -0.50 -1.19
CA TYR A 443 -13.37 -1.93 -1.27
C TYR A 443 -14.84 -2.18 -1.63
N TYR A 444 -15.74 -1.30 -1.24
CA TYR A 444 -17.18 -1.44 -1.48
C TYR A 444 -17.70 -0.56 -2.63
N GLU A 445 -16.78 -0.01 -3.43
CA GLU A 445 -17.05 0.86 -4.58
C GLU A 445 -17.98 2.03 -4.24
N CYS A 446 -17.82 2.58 -3.03
CA CYS A 446 -18.52 3.75 -2.51
C CYS A 446 -17.57 4.95 -2.63
N VAL A 447 -18.01 6.08 -3.18
CA VAL A 447 -17.14 7.25 -3.36
C VAL A 447 -16.75 7.80 -1.98
N PRO A 448 -15.47 7.76 -1.58
CA PRO A 448 -15.05 8.28 -0.29
C PRO A 448 -15.23 9.80 -0.22
N VAL A 449 -15.78 10.27 0.90
CA VAL A 449 -15.89 11.70 1.23
C VAL A 449 -14.99 11.96 2.44
N ILE A 450 -13.84 12.56 2.23
CA ILE A 450 -12.82 12.77 3.26
C ILE A 450 -13.12 14.09 3.98
N ILE A 451 -13.23 14.03 5.31
CA ILE A 451 -13.42 15.21 6.18
C ILE A 451 -12.33 15.17 7.24
N ALA A 452 -11.16 15.67 6.88
CA ALA A 452 -9.94 15.66 7.69
C ALA A 452 -9.04 16.77 7.15
N ASP A 453 -9.05 17.94 7.79
CA ASP A 453 -8.15 19.01 7.38
C ASP A 453 -6.70 18.55 7.61
N ASN A 454 -5.76 18.96 6.74
CA ASN A 454 -4.33 18.60 6.76
C ASN A 454 -3.97 17.14 6.46
N PHE A 455 -4.94 16.26 6.21
CA PHE A 455 -4.66 14.87 5.84
C PHE A 455 -4.08 14.77 4.43
N VAL A 456 -2.95 14.07 4.29
CA VAL A 456 -2.44 13.64 2.98
C VAL A 456 -3.01 12.26 2.65
N PRO A 457 -3.88 12.13 1.63
CA PRO A 457 -4.47 10.84 1.31
C PRO A 457 -3.44 9.75 0.97
N PRO A 458 -3.76 8.47 1.16
CA PRO A 458 -2.79 7.42 0.88
C PRO A 458 -2.38 7.36 -0.60
N LEU A 459 -1.10 7.09 -0.87
CA LEU A 459 -0.54 7.04 -2.24
C LEU A 459 -0.74 8.34 -3.05
N ASN A 460 -0.88 9.49 -2.38
CA ASN A 460 -1.10 10.80 -3.02
C ASN A 460 0.08 11.28 -3.88
N ASP A 461 1.26 10.68 -3.75
CA ASP A 461 2.40 10.93 -4.65
C ASP A 461 2.14 10.41 -6.08
N VAL A 462 1.23 9.45 -6.26
CA VAL A 462 0.96 8.80 -7.54
C VAL A 462 -0.48 8.89 -7.99
N LEU A 463 -1.46 8.83 -7.07
CA LEU A 463 -2.88 8.80 -7.39
C LEU A 463 -3.55 10.18 -7.27
N ASP A 464 -4.30 10.57 -8.31
CA ASP A 464 -5.19 11.73 -8.28
C ASP A 464 -6.49 11.41 -7.54
N TRP A 465 -6.52 11.74 -6.25
CA TRP A 465 -7.70 11.55 -5.40
C TRP A 465 -8.92 12.35 -5.87
N THR A 466 -8.75 13.45 -6.60
CA THR A 466 -9.89 14.25 -7.10
C THR A 466 -10.71 13.49 -8.15
N ALA A 467 -10.10 12.48 -8.80
CA ALA A 467 -10.73 11.65 -9.81
C ALA A 467 -11.75 10.65 -9.21
N PHE A 468 -11.63 10.30 -7.94
CA PHE A 468 -12.46 9.23 -7.32
C PHE A 468 -12.91 9.51 -5.88
N SER A 469 -12.66 10.70 -5.34
CA SER A 469 -13.08 11.08 -3.98
C SER A 469 -13.64 12.51 -3.93
N VAL A 470 -14.27 12.85 -2.82
CA VAL A 470 -14.70 14.22 -2.50
C VAL A 470 -13.98 14.64 -1.22
N ILE A 471 -13.28 15.76 -1.24
CA ILE A 471 -12.67 16.35 -0.04
C ILE A 471 -13.58 17.49 0.43
N VAL A 472 -13.99 17.45 1.69
CA VAL A 472 -14.86 18.46 2.30
C VAL A 472 -14.15 19.02 3.52
N ALA A 473 -14.00 20.34 3.56
CA ALA A 473 -13.42 21.02 4.73
C ALA A 473 -14.30 20.79 5.96
N GLU A 474 -13.68 20.67 7.13
CA GLU A 474 -14.42 20.38 8.36
C GLU A 474 -15.50 21.42 8.69
N LYS A 475 -15.23 22.69 8.38
CA LYS A 475 -16.19 23.80 8.55
C LYS A 475 -17.46 23.65 7.71
N ASP A 476 -17.39 22.90 6.60
CA ASP A 476 -18.48 22.73 5.64
C ASP A 476 -19.37 21.51 5.92
N ILE A 477 -19.14 20.80 7.04
CA ILE A 477 -20.05 19.74 7.52
C ILE A 477 -21.53 20.15 7.50
N PRO A 478 -21.94 21.37 7.91
CA PRO A 478 -23.35 21.77 7.87
C PRO A 478 -23.95 21.79 6.45
N LYS A 479 -23.12 21.93 5.41
CA LYS A 479 -23.50 21.95 3.99
C LYS A 479 -23.26 20.62 3.28
N LEU A 480 -22.93 19.55 4.01
CA LEU A 480 -22.51 18.28 3.43
C LEU A 480 -23.51 17.73 2.40
N LYS A 481 -24.82 17.70 2.70
CA LYS A 481 -25.84 17.22 1.73
C LYS A 481 -25.89 18.09 0.47
N GLU A 482 -25.81 19.41 0.62
CA GLU A 482 -25.77 20.36 -0.50
C GLU A 482 -24.58 20.08 -1.42
N ILE A 483 -23.39 19.93 -0.85
CA ILE A 483 -22.16 19.62 -1.59
C ILE A 483 -22.30 18.30 -2.36
N LEU A 484 -22.82 17.25 -1.73
CA LEU A 484 -22.96 15.93 -2.38
C LEU A 484 -24.04 15.92 -3.47
N LEU A 485 -25.11 16.69 -3.31
CA LEU A 485 -26.17 16.83 -4.31
C LEU A 485 -25.76 17.72 -5.48
N ALA A 486 -24.85 18.68 -5.26
CA ALA A 486 -24.31 19.52 -6.31
C ALA A 486 -23.46 18.75 -7.33
N ILE A 487 -22.98 17.54 -7.00
CA ILE A 487 -22.22 16.68 -7.91
C ILE A 487 -23.15 16.09 -8.98
N PRO A 488 -23.01 16.44 -10.27
CA PRO A 488 -23.87 15.93 -11.32
C PRO A 488 -23.77 14.40 -11.45
N LEU A 489 -24.87 13.74 -11.82
CA LEU A 489 -24.90 12.28 -11.98
C LEU A 489 -23.77 11.76 -12.89
N ARG A 490 -23.49 12.46 -14.01
CA ARG A 490 -22.39 12.12 -14.92
C ARG A 490 -21.03 12.10 -14.22
N ARG A 491 -20.74 13.10 -13.37
CA ARG A 491 -19.49 13.15 -12.60
C ARG A 491 -19.43 12.02 -11.57
N TYR A 492 -20.54 11.77 -10.86
CA TYR A 492 -20.62 10.66 -9.92
C TYR A 492 -20.40 9.28 -10.58
N LEU A 493 -20.94 9.05 -11.78
CA LEU A 493 -20.71 7.80 -12.53
C LEU A 493 -19.23 7.59 -12.87
N VAL A 494 -18.53 8.67 -13.26
CA VAL A 494 -17.08 8.64 -13.48
C VAL A 494 -16.34 8.34 -12.19
N MET A 495 -16.64 9.04 -11.09
CA MET A 495 -16.01 8.79 -9.80
C MET A 495 -16.22 7.35 -9.32
N GLN A 496 -17.43 6.81 -9.42
CA GLN A 496 -17.73 5.43 -9.02
C GLN A 496 -16.97 4.40 -9.88
N THR A 497 -16.86 4.65 -11.18
CA THR A 497 -16.03 3.82 -12.08
C THR A 497 -14.57 3.89 -11.67
N ASN A 498 -14.07 5.08 -11.36
CA ASN A 498 -12.70 5.29 -10.94
C ASN A 498 -12.40 4.61 -9.59
N VAL A 499 -13.33 4.63 -8.62
CA VAL A 499 -13.21 3.86 -7.38
C VAL A 499 -13.07 2.36 -7.67
N LYS A 500 -13.85 1.84 -8.63
CA LYS A 500 -13.75 0.42 -9.03
C LYS A 500 -12.40 0.11 -9.68
N MET A 501 -11.87 1.01 -10.51
CA MET A 501 -10.57 0.81 -11.18
C MET A 501 -9.39 0.95 -10.21
N VAL A 502 -9.45 1.89 -9.27
CA VAL A 502 -8.37 2.14 -8.30
C VAL A 502 -8.31 1.05 -7.22
N GLN A 503 -9.42 0.32 -6.99
CA GLN A 503 -9.54 -0.69 -5.94
C GLN A 503 -8.38 -1.67 -5.88
N LYS A 504 -7.87 -2.14 -7.03
CA LYS A 504 -6.74 -3.09 -7.10
C LYS A 504 -5.47 -2.59 -6.39
N HIS A 505 -5.23 -1.29 -6.41
CA HIS A 505 -4.07 -0.64 -5.79
C HIS A 505 -4.14 -0.59 -4.26
N PHE A 506 -5.29 -0.95 -3.70
CA PHE A 506 -5.53 -1.00 -2.26
C PHE A 506 -5.70 -2.44 -1.73
N LEU A 507 -5.54 -3.47 -2.56
CA LEU A 507 -5.74 -4.86 -2.17
C LEU A 507 -4.45 -5.50 -1.62
N TRP A 508 -4.58 -6.18 -0.48
CA TRP A 508 -3.55 -7.08 0.04
C TRP A 508 -3.70 -8.49 -0.54
N ASN A 509 -2.68 -8.96 -1.24
CA ASN A 509 -2.62 -10.33 -1.73
C ASN A 509 -1.64 -11.17 -0.90
N PRO A 510 -1.97 -12.42 -0.53
CA PRO A 510 -1.03 -13.32 0.17
C PRO A 510 0.28 -13.54 -0.59
N LYS A 511 0.24 -13.46 -1.92
CA LYS A 511 1.39 -13.35 -2.80
C LYS A 511 1.25 -12.02 -3.54
N PRO A 512 2.25 -11.12 -3.50
CA PRO A 512 2.14 -9.83 -4.16
C PRO A 512 1.87 -9.99 -5.65
N VAL A 513 0.97 -9.18 -6.18
CA VAL A 513 0.72 -9.07 -7.63
C VAL A 513 1.03 -7.66 -8.09
N ARG A 514 1.42 -7.50 -9.36
CA ARG A 514 1.81 -6.19 -9.91
C ARG A 514 0.74 -5.14 -9.61
N TYR A 515 1.20 -3.96 -9.18
CA TYR A 515 0.38 -2.81 -8.78
C TYR A 515 -0.58 -3.00 -7.59
N ASP A 516 -0.47 -4.09 -6.82
CA ASP A 516 -1.23 -4.23 -5.58
C ASP A 516 -0.67 -3.34 -4.46
N LEU A 517 -1.35 -3.33 -3.31
CA LEU A 517 -1.02 -2.41 -2.23
C LEU A 517 0.43 -2.54 -1.74
N PHE A 518 0.98 -3.77 -1.67
CA PHE A 518 2.38 -3.98 -1.33
C PHE A 518 3.31 -3.25 -2.29
N HIS A 519 3.12 -3.45 -3.59
CA HIS A 519 3.97 -2.82 -4.59
C HIS A 519 3.76 -1.31 -4.70
N MET A 520 2.54 -0.82 -4.49
CA MET A 520 2.26 0.62 -4.49
C MET A 520 2.99 1.31 -3.34
N ILE A 521 2.97 0.74 -2.12
CA ILE A 521 3.72 1.28 -0.98
C ILE A 521 5.23 1.22 -1.25
N LEU A 522 5.73 0.08 -1.73
CA LEU A 522 7.15 -0.07 -2.05
C LEU A 522 7.59 0.93 -3.12
N HIS A 523 6.74 1.18 -4.13
CA HIS A 523 6.95 2.19 -5.15
C HIS A 523 7.01 3.60 -4.57
N SER A 524 6.09 3.98 -3.68
CA SER A 524 6.14 5.31 -3.05
C SER A 524 7.41 5.50 -2.20
N ILE A 525 7.88 4.45 -1.52
CA ILE A 525 9.16 4.50 -0.77
C ILE A 525 10.34 4.65 -1.73
N TRP A 526 10.36 3.87 -2.83
CA TRP A 526 11.35 4.00 -3.90
C TRP A 526 11.37 5.40 -4.53
N PHE A 527 10.19 5.94 -4.84
CA PHE A 527 10.04 7.24 -5.47
C PHE A 527 10.46 8.37 -4.53
N SER A 528 10.13 8.26 -3.24
CA SER A 528 10.67 9.15 -2.20
C SER A 528 12.20 9.16 -2.19
N ARG A 529 12.84 7.98 -2.24
CA ARG A 529 14.31 7.90 -2.28
C ARG A 529 14.89 8.59 -3.51
N LEU A 530 14.28 8.40 -4.68
CA LEU A 530 14.71 9.10 -5.90
C LEU A 530 14.54 10.62 -5.79
N ASN A 531 13.47 11.10 -5.16
CA ASN A 531 13.22 12.54 -5.02
C ASN A 531 14.28 13.24 -4.16
N GLN A 532 14.88 12.53 -3.21
CA GLN A 532 15.92 13.07 -2.33
C GLN A 532 17.31 13.18 -3.00
N ILE A 533 17.51 12.59 -4.18
CA ILE A 533 18.79 12.62 -4.90
C ILE A 533 18.88 13.87 -5.77
N GLN A 534 19.95 14.66 -5.68
CA GLN A 534 20.16 15.78 -6.59
C GLN A 534 20.87 15.30 -7.86
N ILE A 535 20.45 15.80 -9.03
CA ILE A 535 21.20 15.63 -10.29
C ILE A 535 22.05 16.89 -10.44
N SER A 536 23.37 16.76 -10.39
CA SER A 536 24.23 17.90 -10.67
C SER A 536 24.17 18.24 -12.17
N VAL A 537 24.17 19.54 -12.51
CA VAL A 537 24.08 20.01 -13.91
C VAL A 537 25.28 19.51 -14.74
N ASN A 538 26.42 19.23 -14.11
CA ASN A 538 27.62 18.71 -14.77
C ASN A 538 27.52 17.22 -15.14
N ASP A 539 26.54 16.47 -14.61
CA ASP A 539 26.32 15.07 -14.97
C ASP A 539 25.37 14.89 -16.17
N THR A 540 25.00 15.99 -16.84
CA THR A 540 24.16 16.00 -18.04
C THR A 540 24.93 15.66 -19.33
N ALA A 541 26.22 15.31 -19.23
CA ALA A 541 26.95 14.75 -20.36
C ALA A 541 26.16 13.55 -20.92
N PRO A 542 25.85 13.52 -22.24
CA PRO A 542 25.02 12.47 -22.77
C PRO A 542 25.73 11.12 -22.62
N VAL A 543 25.19 10.24 -21.78
CA VAL A 543 25.44 8.78 -21.86
C VAL A 543 25.04 8.23 -23.26
N ALA A 544 24.44 9.07 -24.12
CA ALA A 544 24.17 8.83 -25.53
C ALA A 544 25.41 8.50 -26.39
N LEU A 545 26.64 8.84 -25.97
CA LEU A 545 27.85 8.43 -26.72
C LEU A 545 28.18 6.94 -26.56
N GLY A 546 27.84 6.33 -25.41
CA GLY A 546 28.01 4.89 -25.20
C GLY A 546 26.95 4.06 -25.95
N LEU A 547 25.69 4.51 -25.95
CA LEU A 547 24.59 3.77 -26.61
C LEU A 547 24.59 3.90 -28.14
N ARG A 548 24.96 5.06 -28.71
CA ARG A 548 24.99 5.24 -30.18
C ARG A 548 26.10 4.42 -30.86
N LEU A 549 27.25 4.22 -30.22
CA LEU A 549 28.30 3.32 -30.74
C LEU A 549 27.90 1.83 -30.62
N ILE A 550 27.08 1.49 -29.63
CA ILE A 550 26.67 0.11 -29.35
C ILE A 550 25.58 -0.37 -30.32
N ILE A 551 24.67 0.51 -30.75
CA ILE A 551 23.62 0.15 -31.72
C ILE A 551 24.18 0.02 -33.15
N ARG A 552 25.24 0.78 -33.51
CA ARG A 552 25.90 0.64 -34.83
C ARG A 552 26.69 -0.67 -34.99
N LYS A 553 27.28 -1.24 -33.93
CA LYS A 553 28.01 -2.53 -34.03
C LYS A 553 27.11 -3.75 -34.22
N SER A 554 25.86 -3.71 -33.77
CA SER A 554 24.90 -4.82 -33.97
C SER A 554 24.31 -4.86 -35.38
N SER A 555 24.38 -3.75 -36.13
CA SER A 555 23.88 -3.66 -37.51
C SER A 555 24.95 -4.00 -38.57
N CYS A 556 26.21 -4.20 -38.16
CA CYS A 556 27.33 -4.49 -39.08
C CYS A 556 27.79 -5.97 -39.08
N ILE A 557 27.07 -6.87 -38.38
CA ILE A 557 27.42 -8.31 -38.28
C ILE A 557 26.38 -9.23 -38.96
N LYS A 558 25.34 -8.66 -39.59
CA LYS A 558 24.42 -9.41 -40.46
C LYS A 558 24.50 -8.87 -41.88
N LEU A 559 25.53 -9.26 -42.62
CA LEU A 559 25.59 -9.27 -44.09
C LEU A 559 26.93 -9.92 -44.51
N LYS A 560 27.13 -11.19 -44.16
CA LYS A 560 28.18 -12.02 -44.76
C LYS A 560 27.91 -13.50 -44.48
N THR A 561 26.87 -14.05 -45.13
CA THR A 561 26.79 -15.47 -45.49
C THR A 561 25.61 -15.72 -46.43
N GLY A 562 25.91 -16.25 -47.61
CA GLY A 562 24.97 -16.98 -48.47
C GLY A 562 24.37 -16.19 -49.63
N ILE A 563 24.85 -16.42 -50.85
CA ILE A 563 24.15 -17.19 -51.90
C ILE A 563 25.15 -17.46 -53.05
N ILE A 564 25.15 -18.71 -53.50
CA ILE A 564 25.90 -19.26 -54.64
C ILE A 564 24.96 -19.23 -55.87
N SER A 565 25.54 -18.95 -57.06
CA SER A 565 25.04 -19.20 -58.45
C SER A 565 23.72 -18.50 -58.88
N SER A 566 23.51 -18.01 -60.10
CA SER A 566 24.16 -18.14 -61.42
C SER A 566 23.75 -16.95 -62.33
N ASP A 567 24.39 -16.87 -63.51
CA ASP A 567 23.98 -16.18 -64.75
C ASP A 567 24.42 -14.71 -64.98
N GLY A 568 25.50 -14.56 -65.78
CA GLY A 568 25.33 -14.45 -67.23
C GLY A 568 25.05 -13.08 -67.87
N SER A 569 26.14 -12.39 -68.21
CA SER A 569 26.37 -11.62 -69.47
C SER A 569 25.66 -10.28 -69.79
N ASN A 570 26.52 -9.34 -70.20
CA ASN A 570 26.34 -8.17 -71.10
C ASN A 570 25.49 -6.98 -70.57
N GLY A 571 25.86 -5.72 -70.73
CA GLY A 571 26.94 -5.03 -71.46
C GLY A 571 26.62 -3.52 -71.45
N ASP A 572 27.63 -2.67 -71.67
CA ASP A 572 27.60 -1.22 -71.94
C ASP A 572 26.94 -0.30 -70.88
N GLY A 573 27.41 0.89 -70.54
CA GLY A 573 28.47 1.76 -71.05
C GLY A 573 28.25 3.17 -70.44
N GLN A 574 29.30 4.01 -70.50
CA GLN A 574 29.32 5.47 -70.27
C GLN A 574 29.30 5.94 -68.81
N ASN A 575 30.38 6.52 -68.26
CA ASN A 575 31.04 7.83 -68.46
C ASN A 575 30.30 9.04 -67.88
N GLU A 576 31.13 9.99 -67.39
CA GLU A 576 30.85 11.31 -66.77
C GLU A 576 30.68 11.25 -65.24
N ASP A 577 31.64 11.60 -64.38
CA ASP A 577 32.70 12.63 -64.30
C ASP A 577 32.23 13.99 -63.74
N PHE A 578 33.02 14.50 -62.78
CA PHE A 578 32.99 15.82 -62.10
C PHE A 578 31.75 16.18 -61.24
N THR A 579 31.81 16.86 -60.08
CA THR A 579 32.81 17.79 -59.53
C THR A 579 32.62 17.93 -58.01
N THR A 580 33.73 18.11 -57.32
CA THR A 580 33.95 18.59 -55.95
C THR A 580 33.72 20.10 -55.79
N GLN A 581 33.14 20.57 -54.68
CA GLN A 581 33.61 21.72 -53.85
C GLN A 581 32.68 21.87 -52.63
N GLU A 582 33.12 21.69 -51.38
CA GLU A 582 33.97 22.55 -50.53
C GLU A 582 33.30 23.87 -50.10
N ASP A 583 33.20 24.03 -48.76
CA ASP A 583 33.39 25.24 -47.92
C ASP A 583 32.43 25.18 -46.70
N SER A 584 32.92 24.80 -45.51
CA SER A 584 33.62 25.63 -44.50
C SER A 584 32.75 26.80 -43.97
N VAL A 585 32.26 26.70 -42.73
CA VAL A 585 32.88 27.19 -41.47
C VAL A 585 32.25 26.44 -40.30
#